data_AF-A0A138ABE8-F1
#
_entry.id   AF-A0A138ABE8-F1
#
_cell.length_a   1.000
_cell.length_b   1.000
_cell.length_c   1.000
_cell.angle_alpha   90.00
_cell.angle_beta   90.00
_cell.angle_gamma   90.00
#
_symmetry.space_group_name_H-M   'P 1'
#
loop_
_entity.id
_entity.type
_entity.pdbx_description
1 polymer ?
#
loop_
_entity_poly.entity_id
_entity_poly.type
_entity_poly.pdbx_seq_one_letter_code
_entity_poly.pdbx_strand_id
1 'polypeptide(L)'
;MPPTATGWYWKAVGRLRGPDPDEDINEAEAALYESKRFPRVTAHQLRHTAASLMIADGAHIKTIQKQLGHKSATVTLDHYGHLYPDDLDDIAARMGVRFRRGCGKPCGENAGTTR
;
A
#
# COMPACT_ATOMS: atom_id res chain seq x y z
N MET A 1 14.82 2.22 15.66
CA MET A 1 13.66 1.51 16.26
C MET A 1 13.34 0.32 15.36
N PRO A 2 13.48 -0.92 15.81
CA PRO A 2 13.17 -2.09 14.98
C PRO A 2 11.67 -2.10 14.65
N PRO A 3 11.30 -2.45 13.41
CA PRO A 3 9.91 -2.45 12.98
C PRO A 3 9.16 -3.59 13.67
N THR A 4 8.01 -3.28 14.25
CA THR A 4 7.12 -4.25 14.94
C THR A 4 6.33 -5.15 13.98
N ALA A 5 6.59 -5.06 12.66
CA ALA A 5 5.86 -5.82 11.64
C ALA A 5 6.77 -6.86 10.97
N THR A 6 6.36 -8.13 11.00
CA THR A 6 7.11 -9.26 10.44
C THR A 6 6.59 -9.66 9.05
N GLY A 7 6.47 -8.69 8.14
CA GLY A 7 5.96 -8.93 6.78
C GLY A 7 7.06 -9.22 5.75
N TRP A 8 6.66 -9.62 4.53
CA TRP A 8 7.59 -9.93 3.43
C TRP A 8 8.58 -8.79 3.12
N TYR A 9 8.12 -7.54 3.20
CA TYR A 9 8.92 -6.33 3.03
C TYR A 9 10.14 -6.31 3.95
N TRP A 10 9.96 -6.64 5.23
CA TRP A 10 11.06 -6.62 6.19
C TRP A 10 12.05 -7.77 6.00
N LYS A 11 11.57 -8.92 5.52
CA LYS A 11 12.46 -10.01 5.06
C LYS A 11 13.27 -9.59 3.83
N ALA A 12 12.69 -8.82 2.91
CA ALA A 12 13.39 -8.32 1.73
C ALA A 12 14.39 -7.21 2.08
N VAL A 13 14.01 -6.25 2.94
CA VAL A 13 14.90 -5.21 3.45
C VAL A 13 16.08 -5.83 4.21
N GLY A 14 15.86 -6.87 5.02
CA GLY A 14 16.94 -7.58 5.72
C GLY A 14 17.97 -8.25 4.78
N ARG A 15 17.60 -8.55 3.53
CA ARG A 15 18.53 -9.07 2.51
C ARG A 15 19.30 -7.98 1.77
N LEU A 16 18.78 -6.75 1.78
CA LEU A 16 19.32 -5.61 1.02
C LEU A 16 20.02 -4.57 1.91
N ARG A 17 19.69 -4.53 3.21
CA ARG A 17 20.40 -3.70 4.18
C ARG A 17 21.78 -4.31 4.33
N GLY A 18 22.80 -3.55 3.91
CA GLY A 18 24.17 -3.88 4.26
C GLY A 18 24.38 -3.86 5.78
N PRO A 19 25.55 -4.36 6.23
CA PRO A 19 25.95 -4.32 7.63
C PRO A 19 25.84 -2.91 8.19
N ASP A 20 25.50 -2.79 9.47
CA ASP A 20 25.52 -1.48 10.14
C ASP A 20 26.94 -0.89 10.10
N PRO A 21 27.09 0.44 10.07
CA PRO A 21 28.41 1.07 9.99
C PRO A 21 29.30 0.79 11.22
N ASP A 22 28.70 0.26 12.29
CA ASP A 22 29.37 -0.15 13.52
C ASP A 22 29.56 -1.69 13.61
N GLU A 23 29.15 -2.45 12.58
CA GLU A 23 29.43 -3.90 12.50
C GLU A 23 30.81 -4.14 11.89
N ASP A 24 31.64 -4.88 12.63
CA ASP A 24 32.97 -5.32 12.17
C ASP A 24 32.83 -6.35 11.04
N ILE A 25 32.76 -5.87 9.81
CA ILE A 25 32.75 -6.70 8.60
C ILE A 25 34.16 -6.89 8.06
N ASN A 26 34.41 -8.06 7.47
CA ASN A 26 35.70 -8.34 6.85
C ASN A 26 35.86 -7.65 5.49
N GLU A 27 37.10 -7.51 5.04
CA GLU A 27 37.47 -6.81 3.79
C GLU A 27 36.82 -7.44 2.54
N ALA A 28 36.56 -8.75 2.56
CA ALA A 28 35.87 -9.47 1.49
C ALA A 28 34.36 -9.17 1.45
N GLU A 29 33.73 -8.98 2.60
CA GLU A 29 32.32 -8.56 2.72
C GLU A 29 32.14 -7.08 2.38
N ALA A 30 33.07 -6.22 2.78
CA ALA A 30 33.08 -4.81 2.36
C ALA A 30 33.13 -4.65 0.83
N ALA A 31 33.91 -5.49 0.14
CA ALA A 31 34.01 -5.52 -1.32
C ALA A 31 32.68 -5.91 -2.03
N LEU A 32 31.80 -6.68 -1.38
CA LEU A 32 30.46 -6.98 -1.92
C LEU A 32 29.55 -5.73 -1.91
N TYR A 33 29.71 -4.85 -0.92
CA TYR A 33 28.95 -3.59 -0.79
C TYR A 33 29.56 -2.42 -1.58
N GLU A 34 30.82 -2.52 -1.99
CA GLU A 34 31.53 -1.56 -2.86
C GLU A 34 31.10 -1.69 -4.35
N SER A 35 30.22 -2.64 -4.67
CA SER A 35 29.75 -2.85 -6.04
C SER A 35 28.92 -1.64 -6.53
N LYS A 36 29.60 -0.74 -7.25
CA LYS A 36 29.18 0.50 -7.94
C LYS A 36 27.92 0.44 -8.83
N ARG A 37 27.10 -0.62 -8.76
CA ARG A 37 25.98 -0.81 -9.69
C ARG A 37 24.65 -0.27 -9.17
N PHE A 38 24.50 -0.08 -7.86
CA PHE A 38 23.29 0.50 -7.28
C PHE A 38 23.62 1.56 -6.23
N PRO A 39 22.99 2.75 -6.26
CA PRO A 39 23.11 3.73 -5.20
C PRO A 39 22.77 3.11 -3.84
N ARG A 40 23.37 3.59 -2.75
CA ARG A 40 22.96 3.20 -1.39
C ARG A 40 21.48 3.52 -1.19
N VAL A 41 20.62 2.51 -1.26
CA VAL A 41 19.18 2.66 -1.03
C VAL A 41 18.91 2.54 0.46
N THR A 42 18.31 3.56 1.06
CA THR A 42 17.94 3.51 2.49
C THR A 42 16.68 2.69 2.70
N ALA A 43 16.50 2.14 3.90
CA ALA A 43 15.26 1.44 4.27
C ALA A 43 14.01 2.35 4.18
N HIS A 44 14.19 3.68 4.19
CA HIS A 44 13.11 4.62 3.97
C HIS A 44 12.71 4.70 2.48
N GLN A 45 13.69 4.73 1.57
CA GLN A 45 13.44 4.72 0.12
C GLN A 45 12.74 3.43 -0.33
N LEU A 46 13.20 2.28 0.17
CA LEU A 46 12.53 0.99 -0.08
C LEU A 46 11.08 0.99 0.43
N ARG A 47 10.80 1.71 1.52
CA ARG A 47 9.45 1.81 2.10
C ARG A 47 8.51 2.54 1.16
N HIS A 48 8.97 3.64 0.57
CA HIS A 48 8.23 4.40 -0.43
C HIS A 48 7.95 3.55 -1.66
N THR A 49 8.96 2.87 -2.20
CA THR A 49 8.79 2.00 -3.37
C THR A 49 7.79 0.87 -3.09
N ALA A 50 7.89 0.21 -1.94
CA ALA A 50 6.97 -0.85 -1.56
C ALA A 50 5.54 -0.34 -1.38
N ALA A 51 5.35 0.84 -0.79
CA ALA A 51 4.03 1.46 -0.64
C ALA A 51 3.41 1.78 -2.00
N SER A 52 4.16 2.43 -2.90
CA SER A 52 3.68 2.77 -4.24
C SER A 52 3.27 1.53 -5.04
N LEU A 53 4.06 0.46 -4.99
CA LEU A 53 3.72 -0.82 -5.66
C LEU A 53 2.46 -1.46 -5.08
N MET A 54 2.31 -1.48 -3.76
CA MET A 54 1.11 -2.02 -3.12
C MET A 54 -0.15 -1.23 -3.49
N ILE A 55 -0.05 0.10 -3.63
CA ILE A 55 -1.18 0.95 -4.04
C ILE A 55 -1.53 0.71 -5.50
N ALA A 56 -0.53 0.59 -6.38
CA ALA A 56 -0.73 0.28 -7.79
C ALA A 56 -1.42 -1.08 -7.99
N ASP A 57 -1.17 -2.06 -7.10
CA ASP A 57 -1.84 -3.37 -7.08
C ASP A 57 -3.24 -3.33 -6.43
N GLY A 58 -3.73 -2.15 -6.03
CA GLY A 58 -5.06 -1.97 -5.43
C GLY A 58 -5.14 -2.36 -3.95
N ALA A 59 -4.02 -2.45 -3.23
CA ALA A 59 -4.04 -2.81 -1.82
C ALA A 59 -4.72 -1.72 -0.96
N HIS A 60 -5.55 -2.17 -0.01
CA HIS A 60 -6.21 -1.29 0.94
C HIS A 60 -5.22 -0.67 1.94
N ILE A 61 -5.45 0.59 2.32
CA ILE A 61 -4.55 1.39 3.19
C ILE A 61 -4.20 0.69 4.52
N LYS A 62 -5.17 -0.04 5.10
CA LYS A 62 -4.97 -0.81 6.35
C LYS A 62 -4.01 -1.99 6.18
N THR A 63 -3.99 -2.61 5.00
CA THR A 63 -3.04 -3.69 4.66
C THR A 63 -1.63 -3.13 4.55
N ILE A 64 -1.48 -2.00 3.86
CA ILE A 64 -0.20 -1.30 3.71
C ILE A 64 0.31 -0.84 5.09
N GLN A 65 -0.55 -0.25 5.91
CA GLN A 65 -0.22 0.15 7.29
C GLN A 65 0.37 -1.02 8.08
N LYS A 66 -0.30 -2.19 8.07
CA LYS A 66 0.15 -3.39 8.79
C LYS A 66 1.46 -3.93 8.22
N GLN A 67 1.61 -3.93 6.89
CA GLN A 67 2.80 -4.39 6.20
C GLN A 67 4.02 -3.51 6.49
N LEU A 68 3.82 -2.19 6.58
CA LEU A 68 4.86 -1.22 6.92
C LEU A 68 5.04 -1.04 8.44
N GLY A 69 4.17 -1.59 9.28
CA GLY A 69 4.27 -1.46 10.74
C GLY A 69 4.04 -0.04 11.26
N HIS A 70 3.26 0.77 10.54
CA HIS A 70 2.88 2.09 11.03
C HIS A 70 1.87 1.96 12.18
N LYS A 71 2.12 2.68 13.29
CA LYS A 71 1.24 2.69 14.46
C LYS A 71 -0.17 3.20 14.14
N SER A 72 -0.29 4.07 13.13
CA SER A 72 -1.56 4.59 12.65
C SER A 72 -1.67 4.52 11.13
N ALA A 73 -2.89 4.26 10.63
CA ALA A 73 -3.23 4.37 9.22
C ALA A 73 -3.06 5.79 8.70
N THR A 74 -3.28 6.81 9.55
CA THR A 74 -3.19 8.23 9.21
C THR A 74 -1.83 8.58 8.63
N VAL A 75 -0.74 8.13 9.27
CA VAL A 75 0.63 8.34 8.77
C VAL A 75 0.82 7.78 7.35
N THR A 76 0.17 6.67 7.05
CA THR A 76 0.26 6.06 5.71
C THR A 76 -0.59 6.82 4.70
N LEU A 77 -1.77 7.29 5.13
CA LEU A 77 -2.69 8.04 4.30
C LEU A 77 -2.18 9.45 3.98
N ASP A 78 -1.56 10.13 4.94
CA ASP A 78 -0.97 11.46 4.73
C ASP A 78 0.16 11.41 3.69
N HIS A 79 0.95 10.32 3.69
CA HIS A 79 2.07 10.16 2.77
C HIS A 79 1.68 9.60 1.40
N TYR A 80 0.70 8.70 1.32
CA TYR A 80 0.41 7.98 0.07
C TYR A 80 -1.04 8.09 -0.41
N GLY A 81 -1.91 8.79 0.31
CA GLY A 81 -3.33 8.95 -0.03
C GLY A 81 -3.55 9.52 -1.43
N HIS A 82 -2.65 10.42 -1.86
CA HIS A 82 -2.68 11.03 -3.19
C HIS A 82 -2.35 10.07 -4.35
N LEU A 83 -1.85 8.86 -4.06
CA LEU A 83 -1.59 7.84 -5.07
C LEU A 83 -2.82 7.00 -5.37
N TYR A 84 -3.87 7.09 -4.55
CA TYR A 84 -5.12 6.39 -4.82
C TYR A 84 -5.89 7.09 -5.94
N PRO A 85 -6.46 6.32 -6.87
CA PRO A 85 -7.34 6.88 -7.89
C PRO A 85 -8.62 7.45 -7.26
N ASP A 86 -9.12 8.55 -7.82
CA ASP A 86 -10.41 9.11 -7.43
C ASP A 86 -11.52 8.34 -8.14
N ASP A 87 -12.11 7.41 -7.39
CA ASP A 87 -13.10 6.47 -7.92
C ASP A 87 -14.52 6.77 -7.38
N LEU A 88 -14.76 7.97 -6.85
CA LEU A 88 -16.04 8.28 -6.17
C LEU A 88 -17.26 8.08 -7.07
N ASP A 89 -17.19 8.51 -8.34
CA ASP A 89 -18.27 8.34 -9.31
C ASP A 89 -18.51 6.86 -9.69
N ASP A 90 -17.42 6.12 -9.87
CA ASP A 90 -17.45 4.69 -10.15
C ASP A 90 -18.06 3.89 -8.98
N ILE A 91 -17.69 4.24 -7.75
CA ILE A 91 -18.24 3.68 -6.53
C ILE A 91 -19.72 4.03 -6.42
N ALA A 92 -20.10 5.28 -6.69
CA ALA A 92 -21.51 5.71 -6.69
C ALA A 92 -22.35 4.91 -7.69
N ALA A 93 -21.85 4.70 -8.92
CA ALA A 93 -22.50 3.90 -9.93
C ALA A 93 -22.69 2.43 -9.48
N ARG A 94 -21.63 1.81 -8.94
CA ARG A 94 -21.66 0.43 -8.44
C ARG A 94 -22.62 0.28 -7.25
N MET A 95 -22.65 1.24 -6.33
CA MET A 95 -23.62 1.29 -5.23
C MET A 95 -25.05 1.39 -5.77
N GLY A 96 -25.31 2.27 -6.74
CA GLY A 96 -26.62 2.42 -7.37
C GLY A 96 -27.13 1.12 -8.00
N VAL A 97 -26.26 0.37 -8.70
CA VAL A 97 -26.60 -0.96 -9.24
C VAL A 97 -26.97 -1.94 -8.12
N ARG A 98 -26.20 -1.95 -7.02
CA ARG A 98 -26.45 -2.85 -5.89
C ARG A 98 -27.77 -2.55 -5.18
N PHE A 99 -28.11 -1.28 -5.00
CA PHE A 99 -29.40 -0.87 -4.43
C PHE A 99 -30.58 -1.28 -5.31
N ARG A 100 -30.47 -1.13 -6.63
CA ARG A 100 -31.51 -1.56 -7.58
C ARG A 100 -31.72 -3.08 -7.60
N ARG A 101 -30.67 -3.88 -7.37
CA ARG A 101 -30.76 -5.34 -7.30
C ARG A 101 -31.31 -5.87 -5.97
N GLY A 102 -31.12 -5.13 -4.88
CA GLY A 102 -31.66 -5.48 -3.55
C GLY A 102 -33.14 -5.13 -3.37
N CYS A 103 -33.63 -4.11 -4.08
CA CYS A 103 -35.04 -3.75 -4.11
C CYS A 103 -35.75 -4.60 -5.17
N GLY A 104 -36.30 -5.75 -4.77
CA GLY A 104 -36.96 -6.72 -5.66
C GLY A 104 -38.23 -6.24 -6.38
N LYS A 105 -38.54 -4.94 -6.39
CA LYS A 105 -39.59 -4.32 -7.22
C LYS A 105 -39.19 -2.87 -7.54
N PRO A 106 -39.40 -2.37 -8.77
CA PRO A 106 -39.31 -0.93 -9.01
C PRO A 106 -40.40 -0.24 -8.19
N CYS A 107 -40.02 0.34 -7.06
CA CYS A 107 -40.85 1.31 -6.36
C CYS A 107 -40.91 2.57 -7.23
N GLY A 108 -41.81 2.59 -8.22
CA GLY A 108 -41.94 3.74 -9.12
C GLY A 108 -42.77 3.57 -10.38
N GLU A 109 -43.37 2.41 -10.66
CA GLU A 109 -44.42 2.34 -11.69
C GLU A 109 -45.75 2.76 -11.06
N ASN A 110 -46.03 4.06 -11.16
CA ASN A 110 -47.31 4.63 -10.78
C ASN A 110 -48.41 3.98 -11.62
N ALA A 111 -49.17 3.06 -11.03
CA ALA A 111 -50.39 2.47 -11.58
C ALA A 111 -51.54 3.49 -11.60
N GLY A 112 -51.35 4.59 -12.35
CA GLY A 112 -52.29 5.69 -12.40
C GLY A 112 -52.09 6.55 -13.63
N THR A 113 -52.55 6.06 -14.79
CA THR A 113 -53.08 6.85 -15.92
C THR A 113 -53.40 5.89 -17.06
N THR A 114 -54.66 5.46 -17.16
CA THR A 114 -55.54 5.86 -18.26
C THR A 114 -56.96 5.45 -17.92
N ARG A 115 -57.83 6.40 -18.20
CA ARG A 115 -59.28 6.44 -18.02
C ARG A 115 -60.01 5.48 -18.95
#